data_AF-A0A135WPE8-F1
#
_entry.id   AF-A0A135WPE8-F1
#
_cell.length_a   1.000
_cell.length_b   1.000
_cell.length_c   1.000
_cell.angle_alpha   90.00
_cell.angle_beta   90.00
_cell.angle_gamma   90.00
#
_symmetry.space_group_name_H-M   'P 1'
#
loop_
_entity.id
_entity.type
_entity.pdbx_description
1 polymer ?
#
loop_
_entity_poly.entity_id
_entity_poly.type
_entity_poly.pdbx_seq_one_letter_code
_entity_poly.pdbx_strand_id
1 'polypeptide(L)'
;MGEWARPNDFFVVCRLTSSKYADSFLDTGSIKFNTPQSWIDYSKKYGDGRGDGYEGTLAFCDSFDFERMSELIGKYESSCVLNPNTRPLHKEIREGRLFLKDKRSLKLPCFCVYILKNSMFPCPDSAGKHKISTEIPTSYFRDFSDNLLPEEVKRLPLEDQPALITIFNFNEFKNRLYQSLRHLGLEDTEILIKNVSYFDFEKYGTNGWMDFNRNYPEELFVKNIRFKEQSEARVIIKTKKEDIIKRLIESPIELGCMRDIAKVHKGYLDQGVHVEMTIDTYEK
;
A
#
# COMPACT_ATOMS: atom_id res chain seq x y z
N MET A 1 0.77 20.50 23.51
CA MET A 1 0.50 19.38 22.60
C MET A 1 1.65 18.42 22.72
N GLY A 2 1.38 17.28 23.35
CA GLY A 2 2.28 16.15 23.42
C GLY A 2 2.60 15.61 22.03
N GLU A 3 3.72 14.91 21.92
CA GLU A 3 4.12 14.21 20.71
C GLU A 3 4.27 12.72 21.01
N TRP A 4 3.72 11.89 20.13
CA TRP A 4 3.92 10.46 20.18
C TRP A 4 5.40 10.12 20.03
N ALA A 5 5.96 9.35 20.97
CA ALA A 5 7.35 8.87 20.87
C ALA A 5 7.59 8.00 19.63
N ARG A 6 6.56 7.26 19.20
CA ARG A 6 6.58 6.42 18.00
C ARG A 6 5.36 6.77 17.12
N PRO A 7 5.42 7.88 16.37
CA PRO A 7 4.26 8.40 15.64
C PRO A 7 3.82 7.48 14.50
N ASN A 8 4.74 6.69 13.94
CA ASN A 8 4.49 5.78 12.82
C ASN A 8 4.17 4.34 13.24
N ASP A 9 4.24 4.02 14.54
CA ASP A 9 3.74 2.74 15.05
C ASP A 9 2.21 2.70 14.89
N PHE A 10 1.66 1.50 14.76
CA PHE A 10 0.23 1.28 14.57
C PHE A 10 -0.19 0.00 15.30
N PHE A 11 -1.47 -0.06 15.67
CA PHE A 11 -2.04 -1.14 16.46
C PHE A 11 -3.22 -1.84 15.75
N VAL A 12 -3.84 -1.16 14.78
CA VAL A 12 -4.91 -1.73 13.95
C VAL A 12 -4.54 -1.62 12.47
N VAL A 13 -4.80 -2.71 11.76
CA VAL A 13 -4.67 -2.80 10.32
C VAL A 13 -6.02 -3.13 9.71
N CYS A 14 -6.35 -2.44 8.63
CA CYS A 14 -7.63 -2.55 7.95
C CYS A 14 -7.43 -3.01 6.49
N ARG A 15 -8.38 -3.77 5.98
CA ARG A 15 -8.46 -4.08 4.54
C ARG A 15 -9.91 -4.14 4.09
N LEU A 16 -10.20 -3.41 3.02
CA LEU A 16 -11.48 -3.51 2.32
C LEU A 16 -11.41 -4.57 1.23
N THR A 17 -12.46 -5.36 1.14
CA THR A 17 -12.67 -6.36 0.09
C THR A 17 -14.16 -6.70 -0.02
N SER A 18 -14.55 -7.66 -0.85
CA SER A 18 -15.94 -8.14 -0.85
C SER A 18 -16.17 -9.18 0.25
N SER A 19 -17.43 -9.34 0.67
CA SER A 19 -17.81 -10.18 1.80
C SER A 19 -17.29 -11.62 1.69
N LYS A 20 -17.32 -12.25 0.51
CA LYS A 20 -16.78 -13.61 0.32
C LYS A 20 -15.28 -13.72 0.59
N TYR A 21 -14.51 -12.71 0.18
CA TYR A 21 -13.07 -12.71 0.43
C TYR A 21 -12.75 -12.34 1.88
N ALA A 22 -13.59 -11.53 2.53
CA ALA A 22 -13.48 -11.24 3.95
C ALA A 22 -13.77 -12.49 4.81
N ASP A 23 -14.79 -13.27 4.46
CA ASP A 23 -15.09 -14.54 5.13
C ASP A 23 -13.93 -15.54 4.92
N SER A 24 -13.44 -15.70 3.68
CA SER A 24 -12.28 -16.55 3.39
C SER A 24 -11.01 -16.11 4.12
N PHE A 25 -10.80 -14.80 4.31
CA PHE A 25 -9.70 -14.29 5.13
C PHE A 25 -9.84 -14.73 6.59
N LEU A 26 -11.03 -14.67 7.18
CA LEU A 26 -11.23 -15.13 8.57
C LEU A 26 -11.03 -16.64 8.71
N ASP A 27 -11.48 -17.41 7.73
CA ASP A 27 -11.50 -18.87 7.80
C ASP A 27 -10.14 -19.51 7.55
N THR A 28 -9.44 -19.05 6.51
CA THR A 28 -8.18 -19.66 6.05
C THR A 28 -7.03 -18.67 5.89
N GLY A 29 -7.26 -17.39 6.21
CA GLY A 29 -6.24 -16.36 6.03
C GLY A 29 -5.93 -16.09 4.57
N SER A 30 -6.89 -16.37 3.68
CA SER A 30 -6.72 -16.25 2.23
C SER A 30 -6.34 -14.82 1.83
N ILE A 31 -5.17 -14.66 1.21
CA ILE A 31 -4.72 -13.39 0.62
C ILE A 31 -4.27 -13.57 -0.81
N LYS A 32 -4.59 -12.58 -1.66
CA LYS A 32 -4.13 -12.50 -3.04
C LYS A 32 -3.16 -11.34 -3.22
N PHE A 33 -2.00 -11.62 -3.82
CA PHE A 33 -1.05 -10.60 -4.26
C PHE A 33 -1.47 -10.05 -5.61
N ASN A 34 -1.23 -8.76 -5.80
CA ASN A 34 -1.37 -8.06 -7.07
C ASN A 34 0.02 -7.60 -7.53
N THR A 35 0.08 -6.88 -8.66
CA THR A 35 1.33 -6.26 -9.12
C THR A 35 1.18 -4.74 -9.21
N PRO A 36 2.27 -3.98 -9.09
CA PRO A 36 2.24 -2.54 -9.35
C PRO A 36 1.70 -2.21 -10.74
N GLN A 37 2.02 -3.03 -11.77
CA GLN A 37 1.43 -2.89 -13.09
C GLN A 37 -0.09 -2.99 -13.07
N SER A 38 -0.65 -3.98 -12.35
CA SER A 38 -2.10 -4.10 -12.25
C SER A 38 -2.77 -2.87 -11.64
N TRP A 39 -2.14 -2.20 -10.67
CA TRP A 39 -2.65 -0.96 -10.08
C TRP A 39 -2.58 0.23 -11.04
N ILE A 40 -1.53 0.32 -11.86
CA ILE A 40 -1.46 1.30 -12.95
C ILE A 40 -2.62 1.07 -13.93
N ASP A 41 -2.85 -0.18 -14.31
CA ASP A 41 -3.91 -0.55 -15.26
C ASP A 41 -5.31 -0.28 -14.68
N TYR A 42 -5.51 -0.55 -13.38
CA TYR A 42 -6.73 -0.20 -12.65
C TYR A 42 -6.97 1.32 -12.62
N SER A 43 -5.94 2.13 -12.37
CA SER A 43 -6.03 3.60 -12.42
C SER A 43 -6.44 4.09 -13.82
N LYS A 44 -5.85 3.51 -14.88
CA LYS A 44 -6.21 3.85 -16.27
C LYS A 44 -7.66 3.52 -16.60
N LYS A 45 -8.19 2.42 -16.04
CA LYS A 45 -9.54 1.94 -16.35
C LYS A 45 -10.64 2.58 -15.50
N TYR A 46 -10.39 2.82 -14.22
CA TYR A 46 -11.40 3.24 -13.25
C TYR A 46 -11.12 4.59 -12.58
N GLY A 47 -9.99 5.22 -12.90
CA GLY A 47 -9.54 6.48 -12.30
C GLY A 47 -8.58 6.29 -11.13
N ASP A 48 -7.90 7.37 -10.77
CA ASP A 48 -7.02 7.44 -9.60
C ASP A 48 -7.83 7.23 -8.31
N GLY A 49 -7.24 6.55 -7.31
CA GLY A 49 -7.92 6.14 -6.07
C GLY A 49 -8.12 4.63 -6.03
N ARG A 50 -8.69 4.07 -7.11
CA ARG A 50 -8.77 2.62 -7.33
C ARG A 50 -7.41 1.98 -7.62
N GLY A 51 -6.54 2.75 -8.27
CA GLY A 51 -5.14 2.43 -8.51
C GLY A 51 -4.31 3.70 -8.44
N ASP A 52 -3.04 3.59 -8.78
CA ASP A 52 -2.12 4.74 -8.85
C ASP A 52 -1.33 4.67 -10.17
N GLY A 53 -1.60 5.60 -11.08
CA GLY A 53 -0.86 5.66 -12.33
C GLY A 53 0.62 6.04 -12.16
N TYR A 54 1.01 6.56 -10.99
CA TYR A 54 2.40 6.88 -10.64
C TYR A 54 3.10 5.77 -9.87
N GLU A 55 2.45 4.62 -9.71
CA GLU A 55 2.99 3.49 -9.00
C GLU A 55 4.37 3.06 -9.54
N GLY A 56 5.31 2.81 -8.63
CA GLY A 56 6.68 2.38 -8.96
C GLY A 56 7.56 3.41 -9.68
N THR A 57 7.21 4.70 -9.60
CA THR A 57 8.06 5.78 -10.13
C THR A 57 9.37 5.88 -9.34
N LEU A 58 10.49 5.78 -10.05
CA LEU A 58 11.86 6.01 -9.53
C LEU A 58 12.20 7.50 -9.52
N ALA A 59 11.86 8.16 -10.62
CA ALA A 59 12.09 9.57 -10.85
C ALA A 59 11.15 10.06 -11.96
N PHE A 60 10.93 11.37 -11.99
CA PHE A 60 10.24 12.03 -13.09
C PHE A 60 10.87 13.40 -13.38
N CYS A 61 10.64 13.90 -14.60
CA CYS A 61 10.99 15.25 -15.00
C CYS A 61 10.02 15.75 -16.06
N ASP A 62 10.08 17.04 -16.39
CA ASP A 62 9.43 17.58 -17.57
C ASP A 62 9.91 16.84 -18.83
N SER A 63 8.99 16.58 -19.78
CA SER A 63 9.30 15.83 -21.00
C SER A 63 10.08 16.63 -22.05
N PHE A 64 10.23 17.95 -21.86
CA PHE A 64 11.05 18.84 -22.68
C PHE A 64 12.36 19.24 -21.99
N ASP A 65 12.59 18.84 -20.73
CA ASP A 65 13.86 19.02 -20.02
C ASP A 65 14.86 17.92 -20.41
N PHE A 66 15.44 18.06 -21.61
CA PHE A 66 16.38 17.08 -22.18
C PHE A 66 17.63 16.86 -21.32
N GLU A 67 18.09 17.89 -20.60
CA GLU A 67 19.25 17.80 -19.72
C GLU A 67 18.95 16.89 -18.54
N ARG A 68 17.85 17.16 -17.82
CA ARG A 68 17.43 16.32 -16.69
C ARG A 68 17.03 14.92 -17.13
N MET A 69 16.37 14.78 -18.29
CA MET A 69 16.06 13.47 -18.87
C MET A 69 17.35 12.64 -19.07
N SER A 70 18.37 13.23 -19.68
CA SER A 70 19.65 12.58 -19.92
C SER A 70 20.33 12.17 -18.61
N GLU A 71 20.33 13.06 -17.61
CA GLU A 71 20.89 12.79 -16.27
C GLU A 71 20.18 11.61 -15.57
N LEU A 72 18.86 11.64 -15.51
CA LEU A 72 18.06 10.62 -14.83
C LEU A 72 18.14 9.26 -15.54
N ILE A 73 18.05 9.26 -16.88
CA ILE A 73 18.22 8.03 -17.67
C ILE A 73 19.64 7.50 -17.50
N GLY A 74 20.67 8.35 -17.57
CA GLY A 74 22.06 7.97 -17.36
C GLY A 74 22.32 7.37 -15.97
N LYS A 75 21.64 7.88 -14.94
CA LYS A 75 21.70 7.35 -13.57
C LYS A 75 21.15 5.93 -13.46
N TYR A 76 19.97 5.68 -14.05
CA TYR A 76 19.21 4.44 -13.85
C TYR A 76 19.35 3.41 -14.97
N GLU A 77 19.78 3.78 -16.16
CA GLU A 77 20.00 2.91 -17.33
C GLU A 77 21.46 3.00 -17.79
N SER A 78 22.39 3.08 -16.83
CA SER A 78 23.82 3.18 -17.14
C SER A 78 24.34 1.87 -17.74
N SER A 79 25.12 1.99 -18.82
CA SER A 79 25.91 0.89 -19.39
C SER A 79 27.09 0.46 -18.49
N CYS A 80 27.39 1.22 -17.43
CA CYS A 80 28.42 0.87 -16.47
C CYS A 80 27.97 -0.35 -15.64
N VAL A 81 28.65 -1.48 -15.83
CA VAL A 81 28.38 -2.76 -15.14
C VAL A 81 28.50 -2.64 -13.62
N LEU A 82 29.29 -1.66 -13.13
CA LEU A 82 29.47 -1.40 -11.71
C LEU A 82 28.39 -0.50 -11.10
N ASN A 83 27.51 0.09 -11.90
CA ASN A 83 26.46 0.95 -11.35
C ASN A 83 25.38 0.07 -10.68
N PRO A 84 25.26 0.10 -9.34
CA PRO A 84 24.27 -0.73 -8.64
C PRO A 84 22.83 -0.28 -8.89
N ASN A 85 22.64 0.92 -9.47
CA ASN A 85 21.34 1.48 -9.79
C ASN A 85 20.84 1.09 -11.17
N THR A 86 21.64 0.43 -12.03
CA THR A 86 21.21 0.08 -13.39
C THR A 86 20.00 -0.85 -13.38
N ARG A 87 18.93 -0.46 -14.08
CA ARG A 87 17.66 -1.19 -14.18
C ARG A 87 17.10 -1.12 -15.60
N PRO A 88 16.35 -2.13 -16.04
CA PRO A 88 15.55 -2.03 -17.25
C PRO A 88 14.40 -1.05 -17.04
N LEU A 89 14.43 0.13 -17.70
CA LEU A 89 13.44 1.18 -17.48
C LEU A 89 12.20 1.04 -18.37
N HIS A 90 11.03 1.18 -17.77
CA HIS A 90 9.80 1.59 -18.44
C HIS A 90 9.71 3.11 -18.38
N LYS A 91 9.50 3.74 -19.54
CA LYS A 91 9.44 5.19 -19.72
C LYS A 91 8.03 5.54 -20.18
N GLU A 92 7.34 6.38 -19.42
CA GLU A 92 5.95 6.75 -19.70
C GLU A 92 5.83 8.27 -19.65
N ILE A 93 5.23 8.88 -20.67
CA ILE A 93 4.91 10.31 -20.66
C ILE A 93 3.45 10.46 -20.24
N ARG A 94 3.20 11.26 -19.21
CA ARG A 94 1.85 11.61 -18.73
C ARG A 94 1.83 13.07 -18.30
N GLU A 95 0.82 13.82 -18.78
CA GLU A 95 0.62 15.23 -18.39
C GLU A 95 1.88 16.09 -18.57
N GLY A 96 2.61 15.88 -19.68
CA GLY A 96 3.84 16.62 -19.99
C GLY A 96 5.09 16.20 -19.21
N ARG A 97 5.00 15.21 -18.31
CA ARG A 97 6.14 14.68 -17.54
C ARG A 97 6.56 13.29 -18.02
N LEU A 98 7.86 13.05 -18.09
CA LEU A 98 8.45 11.72 -18.27
C LEU A 98 8.61 11.05 -16.90
N PHE A 99 7.98 9.88 -16.73
CA PHE A 99 8.13 9.02 -15.58
C PHE A 99 9.05 7.84 -15.90
N LEU A 100 10.01 7.58 -15.02
CA LEU A 100 10.92 6.44 -15.10
C LEU A 100 10.54 5.40 -14.05
N LYS A 101 10.30 4.16 -14.48
CA LYS A 101 9.89 3.03 -13.61
C LYS A 101 10.78 1.80 -13.88
N ASP A 102 11.06 0.97 -12.88
CA ASP A 102 11.78 -0.31 -13.11
C ASP A 102 10.81 -1.39 -13.62
N LYS A 103 11.06 -1.94 -14.82
CA LYS A 103 10.24 -3.02 -15.40
C LYS A 103 10.13 -4.25 -14.50
N ARG A 104 11.14 -4.52 -13.66
CA ARG A 104 11.13 -5.65 -12.73
C ARG A 104 10.20 -5.39 -11.56
N SER A 105 10.30 -4.19 -10.96
CA SER A 105 9.44 -3.78 -9.84
C SER A 105 7.97 -3.84 -10.22
N LEU A 106 7.62 -3.46 -11.45
CA LEU A 106 6.25 -3.50 -11.95
C LEU A 106 5.60 -4.89 -11.95
N LYS A 107 6.40 -5.96 -11.86
CA LYS A 107 5.94 -7.36 -11.87
C LYS A 107 5.98 -8.04 -10.50
N LEU A 108 6.50 -7.38 -9.48
CA LEU A 108 6.64 -8.01 -8.16
C LEU A 108 5.27 -8.25 -7.51
N PRO A 109 5.08 -9.38 -6.80
CA PRO A 109 3.90 -9.59 -5.98
C PRO A 109 3.86 -8.59 -4.82
N CYS A 110 2.76 -7.86 -4.73
CA CYS A 110 2.52 -6.85 -3.71
C CYS A 110 1.14 -7.03 -3.05
N PHE A 111 1.08 -6.78 -1.74
CA PHE A 111 -0.15 -6.82 -0.95
C PHE A 111 -0.21 -5.60 -0.02
N CYS A 112 -1.33 -4.90 -0.03
CA CYS A 112 -1.48 -3.63 0.68
C CYS A 112 -2.54 -3.71 1.76
N VAL A 113 -2.32 -2.95 2.82
CA VAL A 113 -3.26 -2.79 3.92
C VAL A 113 -3.26 -1.33 4.37
N TYR A 114 -4.37 -0.89 4.94
CA TYR A 114 -4.48 0.38 5.62
C TYR A 114 -3.98 0.24 7.06
N ILE A 115 -3.20 1.20 7.54
CA ILE A 115 -2.68 1.22 8.91
C ILE A 115 -3.15 2.46 9.67
N LEU A 116 -3.68 2.24 10.87
CA LEU A 116 -4.04 3.30 11.82
C LEU A 116 -2.82 3.65 12.67
N LYS A 117 -2.08 4.68 12.25
CA LYS A 117 -0.85 5.13 12.92
C LYS A 117 -1.18 5.91 14.19
N ASN A 118 -0.30 5.85 15.18
CA ASN A 118 -0.41 6.65 16.41
C ASN A 118 -0.58 8.14 16.12
N SER A 119 0.17 8.67 15.14
CA SER A 119 0.10 10.09 14.75
C SER A 119 -1.23 10.55 14.18
N MET A 120 -2.15 9.63 13.87
CA MET A 120 -3.52 9.97 13.47
C MET A 120 -4.38 10.35 14.66
N PHE A 121 -4.01 9.90 15.85
CA PHE A 121 -4.72 10.22 17.08
C PHE A 121 -4.09 11.42 17.77
N PRO A 122 -4.89 12.31 18.36
CA PRO A 122 -4.37 13.38 19.20
C PRO A 122 -3.58 12.77 20.37
N CYS A 123 -2.34 13.20 20.56
CA CYS A 123 -1.51 12.75 21.66
C CYS A 123 -2.00 13.39 22.97
N PRO A 124 -2.25 12.62 24.04
CA PRO A 124 -2.56 13.21 25.35
C PRO A 124 -1.42 14.08 25.87
N ASP A 125 -1.78 15.14 26.60
CA ASP A 125 -0.83 16.07 27.22
C ASP A 125 -0.41 15.65 28.65
N SER A 126 -0.99 14.58 29.21
CA SER A 126 -0.67 14.09 30.56
C SER A 126 -0.57 12.55 30.60
N ALA A 127 -0.03 12.02 31.69
CA ALA A 127 -0.05 10.58 31.98
C ALA A 127 -1.42 10.10 32.46
N GLY A 128 -1.72 8.82 32.25
CA GLY A 128 -2.93 8.14 32.70
C GLY A 128 -3.71 7.46 31.58
N LYS A 129 -4.96 7.08 31.89
CA LYS A 129 -5.87 6.46 30.94
C LYS A 129 -6.60 7.53 30.12
N HIS A 130 -6.41 7.50 28.81
CA HIS A 130 -7.05 8.42 27.90
C HIS A 130 -7.90 7.68 26.88
N LYS A 131 -9.08 8.23 26.57
CA LYS A 131 -9.85 7.87 25.38
C LYS A 131 -9.41 8.78 24.25
N ILE A 132 -8.95 8.19 23.16
CA ILE A 132 -8.55 8.92 21.94
C ILE A 132 -9.35 8.39 20.77
N SER A 133 -9.53 9.23 19.76
CA SER A 133 -10.26 8.87 18.56
C SER A 133 -9.65 9.48 17.30
N THR A 134 -9.93 8.84 16.17
CA THR A 134 -9.65 9.34 14.82
C THR A 134 -10.75 8.85 13.88
N GLU A 135 -10.77 9.38 12.67
CA GLU A 135 -11.64 8.92 11.61
C GLU A 135 -10.84 8.28 10.48
N ILE A 136 -11.38 7.21 9.89
CA ILE A 136 -10.98 6.75 8.56
C ILE A 136 -11.88 7.46 7.56
N PRO A 137 -11.32 8.26 6.64
CA PRO A 137 -12.11 9.12 5.78
C PRO A 137 -12.94 8.31 4.79
N THR A 138 -14.08 8.87 4.40
CA THR A 138 -15.04 8.29 3.46
C THR A 138 -14.43 7.94 2.10
N SER A 139 -13.44 8.73 1.66
CA SER A 139 -12.72 8.52 0.40
C SER A 139 -12.06 7.14 0.36
N TYR A 140 -11.50 6.67 1.48
CA TYR A 140 -10.91 5.33 1.56
C TYR A 140 -11.93 4.23 1.23
N PHE A 141 -13.17 4.34 1.72
CA PHE A 141 -14.19 3.31 1.47
C PHE A 141 -14.74 3.36 0.05
N ARG A 142 -14.86 4.56 -0.51
CA ARG A 142 -15.36 4.82 -1.86
C ARG A 142 -14.38 4.35 -2.93
N ASP A 143 -13.10 4.68 -2.78
CA ASP A 143 -12.03 4.29 -3.70
C ASP A 143 -11.97 2.77 -3.85
N PHE A 144 -12.21 2.02 -2.77
CA PHE A 144 -12.16 0.56 -2.76
C PHE A 144 -13.46 -0.13 -3.17
N SER A 145 -14.52 0.64 -3.42
CA SER A 145 -15.84 0.16 -3.88
C SER A 145 -16.18 0.61 -5.30
N ASP A 146 -15.16 0.77 -6.17
CA ASP A 146 -15.33 1.24 -7.57
C ASP A 146 -16.05 2.60 -7.70
N ASN A 147 -15.98 3.44 -6.67
CA ASN A 147 -16.75 4.68 -6.60
C ASN A 147 -18.27 4.50 -6.72
N LEU A 148 -18.78 3.30 -6.45
CA LEU A 148 -20.21 3.01 -6.44
C LEU A 148 -20.92 3.85 -5.38
N LEU A 149 -22.11 4.34 -5.74
CA LEU A 149 -23.01 5.00 -4.82
C LEU A 149 -23.63 3.97 -3.85
N PRO A 150 -24.06 4.38 -2.64
CA PRO A 150 -24.63 3.47 -1.66
C PRO A 150 -25.80 2.62 -2.19
N GLU A 151 -26.65 3.21 -3.03
CA GLU A 151 -27.79 2.52 -3.64
C GLU A 151 -27.37 1.48 -4.69
N GLU A 152 -26.22 1.65 -5.34
CA GLU A 152 -25.66 0.68 -6.26
C GLU A 152 -25.04 -0.49 -5.50
N VAL A 153 -24.35 -0.20 -4.40
CA VAL A 153 -23.76 -1.23 -3.52
C VAL A 153 -24.84 -2.14 -2.93
N LYS A 154 -25.99 -1.59 -2.51
CA LYS A 154 -27.13 -2.37 -2.00
C LYS A 154 -27.71 -3.37 -3.01
N ARG A 155 -27.50 -3.14 -4.31
CA ARG A 155 -27.98 -4.02 -5.40
C ARG A 155 -27.01 -5.14 -5.73
N LEU A 156 -25.77 -5.09 -5.22
CA LEU A 156 -24.80 -6.16 -5.41
C LEU A 156 -25.26 -7.43 -4.66
N PRO A 157 -24.93 -8.63 -5.18
CA PRO A 157 -25.04 -9.87 -4.43
C PRO A 157 -24.35 -9.73 -3.06
N LEU A 158 -24.93 -10.31 -2.00
CA LEU A 158 -24.41 -10.18 -0.62
C LEU A 158 -22.93 -10.56 -0.51
N GLU A 159 -22.49 -11.56 -1.27
CA GLU A 159 -21.11 -12.02 -1.31
C GLU A 159 -20.12 -11.03 -1.96
N ASP A 160 -20.63 -10.15 -2.82
CA ASP A 160 -19.87 -9.13 -3.54
C ASP A 160 -19.96 -7.76 -2.87
N GLN A 161 -20.84 -7.58 -1.90
CA GLN A 161 -20.92 -6.35 -1.11
C GLN A 161 -19.63 -6.11 -0.31
N PRO A 162 -19.20 -4.84 -0.14
CA PRO A 162 -18.02 -4.48 0.63
C PRO A 162 -18.04 -5.00 2.07
N ALA A 163 -16.87 -5.35 2.55
CA ALA A 163 -16.60 -5.74 3.91
C ALA A 163 -15.23 -5.21 4.35
N LEU A 164 -15.18 -4.76 5.60
CA LEU A 164 -13.96 -4.31 6.27
C LEU A 164 -13.42 -5.43 7.13
N ILE A 165 -12.20 -5.86 6.83
CA ILE A 165 -11.39 -6.71 7.70
C ILE A 165 -10.60 -5.80 8.62
N THR A 166 -10.66 -6.07 9.92
CA THR A 166 -9.85 -5.42 10.96
C THR A 166 -8.94 -6.45 11.61
N ILE A 167 -7.63 -6.29 11.46
CA ILE A 167 -6.60 -7.13 12.09
C ILE A 167 -6.08 -6.37 13.32
N PHE A 168 -6.34 -6.91 14.51
CA PHE A 168 -5.99 -6.29 15.79
C PHE A 168 -4.70 -6.89 16.41
N ASN A 169 -4.14 -7.95 15.82
CA ASN A 169 -2.80 -8.43 16.15
C ASN A 169 -1.96 -8.60 14.87
N PHE A 170 -1.38 -7.49 14.41
CA PHE A 170 -0.60 -7.48 13.18
C PHE A 170 0.73 -8.24 13.28
N ASN A 171 1.30 -8.36 14.47
CA ASN A 171 2.53 -9.15 14.65
C ASN A 171 2.27 -10.63 14.38
N GLU A 172 1.17 -11.17 14.87
CA GLU A 172 0.78 -12.55 14.60
C GLU A 172 0.40 -12.76 13.13
N PHE A 173 -0.29 -11.79 12.51
CA PHE A 173 -0.53 -11.82 11.06
C PHE A 173 0.79 -11.90 10.27
N LYS A 174 1.78 -11.07 10.61
CA LYS A 174 3.12 -11.13 9.98
C LYS A 174 3.76 -12.50 10.18
N ASN A 175 3.70 -13.08 11.38
CA ASN A 175 4.27 -14.39 11.65
C ASN A 175 3.68 -15.46 10.73
N ARG A 176 2.34 -15.51 10.60
CA ARG A 176 1.63 -16.45 9.71
C ARG A 176 1.96 -16.22 8.24
N LEU A 177 2.09 -14.95 7.83
CA LEU A 177 2.53 -14.56 6.50
C LEU A 177 3.95 -15.05 6.20
N TYR A 178 4.93 -14.79 7.08
CA TYR A 178 6.29 -15.27 6.92
C TYR A 178 6.35 -16.79 6.86
N GLN A 179 5.65 -17.49 7.77
CA GLN A 179 5.58 -18.95 7.75
C GLN A 179 5.07 -19.45 6.41
N SER A 180 3.94 -18.95 5.92
CA SER A 180 3.34 -19.42 4.67
C SER A 180 4.22 -19.13 3.46
N LEU A 181 4.86 -17.96 3.41
CA LEU A 181 5.79 -17.60 2.33
C LEU A 181 7.08 -18.45 2.36
N ARG A 182 7.61 -18.80 3.54
CA ARG A 182 8.73 -19.73 3.68
C ARG A 182 8.39 -21.13 3.20
N HIS A 183 7.17 -21.61 3.43
CA HIS A 183 6.71 -22.90 2.90
C HIS A 183 6.65 -22.92 1.36
N LEU A 184 6.50 -21.75 0.72
CA LEU A 184 6.61 -21.60 -0.73
C LEU A 184 8.08 -21.50 -1.20
N GLY A 185 9.04 -21.52 -0.28
CA GLY A 185 10.47 -21.46 -0.59
C GLY A 185 11.05 -20.04 -0.63
N LEU A 186 10.41 -19.04 -0.02
CA LEU A 186 10.95 -17.68 0.10
C LEU A 186 11.82 -17.52 1.35
N GLU A 187 12.92 -16.79 1.18
CA GLU A 187 13.74 -16.33 2.31
C GLU A 187 13.15 -15.05 2.92
N ASP A 188 13.36 -14.83 4.23
CA ASP A 188 12.91 -13.60 4.90
C ASP A 188 13.45 -12.34 4.24
N THR A 189 14.67 -12.40 3.73
CA THR A 189 15.31 -11.29 3.02
C THR A 189 14.60 -10.92 1.71
N GLU A 190 13.77 -11.82 1.16
CA GLU A 190 12.96 -11.61 -0.04
C GLU A 190 11.58 -10.97 0.29
N ILE A 191 11.22 -10.86 1.57
CA ILE A 191 9.92 -10.37 2.03
C ILE A 191 10.10 -9.00 2.69
N LEU A 192 9.55 -7.96 2.07
CA LEU A 192 9.64 -6.60 2.58
C LEU A 192 8.27 -6.16 3.10
N ILE A 193 8.18 -5.75 4.36
CA ILE A 193 6.95 -5.20 4.95
C ILE A 193 7.25 -3.82 5.51
N LYS A 194 6.73 -2.76 4.89
CA LYS A 194 7.02 -1.36 5.27
C LYS A 194 5.83 -0.43 5.05
N ASN A 195 5.86 0.69 5.77
CA ASN A 195 4.92 1.80 5.57
C ASN A 195 5.26 2.57 4.30
N VAL A 196 4.23 3.00 3.57
CA VAL A 196 4.39 3.88 2.41
C VAL A 196 4.76 5.29 2.86
N SER A 197 5.70 5.89 2.14
CA SER A 197 6.10 7.28 2.25
C SER A 197 5.40 8.12 1.18
N TYR A 198 4.92 9.29 1.58
CA TYR A 198 4.11 10.15 0.72
C TYR A 198 4.88 11.43 0.37
N PHE A 199 4.95 11.75 -0.92
CA PHE A 199 5.65 12.93 -1.43
C PHE A 199 4.74 13.75 -2.30
N ASP A 200 4.86 15.07 -2.22
CA ASP A 200 4.16 15.96 -3.14
C ASP A 200 4.88 15.99 -4.49
N PHE A 201 4.33 15.31 -5.49
CA PHE A 201 4.92 15.28 -6.83
C PHE A 201 4.67 16.60 -7.58
N GLU A 202 3.76 17.45 -7.09
CA GLU A 202 3.44 18.74 -7.68
C GLU A 202 4.21 19.89 -7.02
N LYS A 203 5.03 19.59 -6.00
CA LYS A 203 5.80 20.57 -5.22
C LYS A 203 6.59 21.56 -6.09
N TYR A 204 7.06 21.11 -7.25
CA TYR A 204 7.87 21.90 -8.19
C TYR A 204 7.14 22.25 -9.49
N GLY A 205 5.81 22.08 -9.54
CA GLY A 205 4.98 22.35 -10.71
C GLY A 205 5.15 21.36 -11.86
N THR A 206 4.47 21.62 -12.98
CA THR A 206 4.44 20.74 -14.16
C THR A 206 5.81 20.57 -14.82
N ASN A 207 6.64 21.61 -14.75
CA ASN A 207 8.00 21.62 -15.29
C ASN A 207 9.03 21.10 -14.26
N GLY A 208 8.55 20.63 -13.10
CA GLY A 208 9.38 20.14 -12.02
C GLY A 208 9.92 18.74 -12.30
N TRP A 209 10.95 18.38 -11.55
CA TRP A 209 11.50 17.04 -11.54
C TRP A 209 11.68 16.55 -10.10
N MET A 210 11.72 15.23 -9.95
CA MET A 210 12.04 14.61 -8.68
C MET A 210 12.76 13.29 -8.93
N ASP A 211 13.80 13.07 -8.14
CA ASP A 211 14.46 11.78 -8.03
C ASP A 211 14.27 11.26 -6.60
N PHE A 212 13.54 10.16 -6.43
CA PHE A 212 13.27 9.60 -5.11
C PHE A 212 14.51 8.92 -4.50
N ASN A 213 15.56 8.70 -5.30
CA ASN A 213 16.84 8.11 -4.91
C ASN A 213 16.67 6.81 -4.09
N ARG A 214 15.81 5.91 -4.58
CA ARG A 214 15.45 4.65 -3.91
C ARG A 214 16.20 3.46 -4.49
N ASN A 215 16.66 2.57 -3.63
CA ASN A 215 17.22 1.27 -4.02
C ASN A 215 16.10 0.31 -4.45
N TYR A 216 16.42 -0.73 -5.23
CA TYR A 216 15.43 -1.71 -5.65
C TYR A 216 14.94 -2.58 -4.47
N PRO A 217 13.62 -2.83 -4.32
CA PRO A 217 12.46 -2.25 -5.00
C PRO A 217 11.76 -1.17 -4.14
N GLU A 218 12.51 -0.39 -3.35
CA GLU A 218 12.00 0.58 -2.38
C GLU A 218 11.22 1.74 -3.01
N GLU A 219 11.34 1.96 -4.32
CA GLU A 219 10.44 2.86 -5.05
C GLU A 219 8.96 2.45 -4.93
N LEU A 220 8.68 1.16 -4.68
CA LEU A 220 7.34 0.66 -4.42
C LEU A 220 6.85 0.99 -2.99
N PHE A 221 7.59 1.75 -2.18
CA PHE A 221 7.09 2.33 -0.93
C PHE A 221 6.89 3.86 -1.04
N VAL A 222 6.85 4.39 -2.26
CA VAL A 222 6.64 5.81 -2.53
C VAL A 222 5.28 6.00 -3.21
N LYS A 223 4.48 6.94 -2.70
CA LYS A 223 3.24 7.40 -3.32
C LYS A 223 3.15 8.92 -3.35
N ASN A 224 2.31 9.44 -4.23
CA ASN A 224 1.96 10.85 -4.22
C ASN A 224 1.16 11.22 -2.94
N ILE A 225 1.40 12.41 -2.40
CA ILE A 225 0.75 12.92 -1.18
C ILE A 225 -0.77 12.98 -1.26
N ARG A 226 -1.35 13.06 -2.46
CA ARG A 226 -2.81 12.97 -2.66
C ARG A 226 -3.42 11.67 -2.14
N PHE A 227 -2.61 10.61 -1.96
CA PHE A 227 -3.04 9.33 -1.40
C PHE A 227 -2.70 9.16 0.09
N LYS A 228 -2.25 10.23 0.77
CA LYS A 228 -1.84 10.16 2.18
C LYS A 228 -2.96 9.62 3.09
N GLU A 229 -4.21 9.93 2.73
CA GLU A 229 -5.42 9.44 3.40
C GLU A 229 -5.51 7.92 3.47
N GLN A 230 -4.91 7.20 2.50
CA GLN A 230 -4.92 5.73 2.42
C GLN A 230 -4.00 5.07 3.45
N SER A 231 -3.10 5.84 4.09
CA SER A 231 -2.16 5.40 5.14
C SER A 231 -1.73 3.94 5.02
N GLU A 232 -0.93 3.66 4.00
CA GLU A 232 -0.73 2.29 3.53
C GLU A 232 0.51 1.66 4.14
N ALA A 233 0.43 0.37 4.46
CA ALA A 233 1.58 -0.52 4.57
C ALA A 233 1.54 -1.57 3.46
N ARG A 234 2.71 -1.93 2.97
CA ARG A 234 2.89 -2.85 1.84
C ARG A 234 3.75 -4.03 2.23
N VAL A 235 3.34 -5.20 1.76
CA VAL A 235 4.14 -6.41 1.65
C VAL A 235 4.60 -6.52 0.20
N ILE A 236 5.90 -6.68 -0.03
CA ILE A 236 6.51 -6.84 -1.35
C ILE A 236 7.39 -8.08 -1.34
N ILE A 237 7.21 -8.95 -2.32
CA ILE A 237 8.02 -10.15 -2.50
C ILE A 237 9.04 -9.87 -3.60
N LYS A 238 10.30 -9.62 -3.23
CA LYS A 238 11.38 -9.24 -4.16
C LYS A 238 12.23 -10.43 -4.66
N THR A 239 11.62 -11.60 -4.75
CA THR A 239 12.29 -12.81 -5.24
C THR A 239 12.62 -12.71 -6.73
N LYS A 240 13.55 -13.55 -7.18
CA LYS A 240 13.85 -13.79 -8.60
C LYS A 240 13.29 -15.14 -9.09
N LYS A 241 12.58 -15.88 -8.23
CA LYS A 241 12.00 -17.19 -8.52
C LYS A 241 10.69 -16.99 -9.29
N GLU A 242 10.76 -17.05 -10.61
CA GLU A 242 9.64 -16.75 -11.53
C GLU A 242 8.41 -17.64 -11.29
N ASP A 243 8.61 -18.90 -10.93
CA ASP A 243 7.56 -19.85 -10.56
C ASP A 243 6.78 -19.40 -9.31
N ILE A 244 7.49 -18.91 -8.30
CA ILE A 244 6.87 -18.36 -7.08
C ILE A 244 6.14 -17.05 -7.40
N ILE A 245 6.75 -16.15 -8.17
CA ILE A 245 6.10 -14.89 -8.60
C ILE A 245 4.77 -15.21 -9.29
N LYS A 246 4.79 -16.12 -10.26
CA LYS A 246 3.61 -16.58 -10.99
C LYS A 246 2.56 -17.14 -10.02
N ARG A 247 2.95 -18.05 -9.12
CA ARG A 247 2.04 -18.66 -8.13
C ARG A 247 1.35 -17.63 -7.24
N LEU A 248 2.08 -16.61 -6.78
CA LEU A 248 1.55 -15.57 -5.89
C LEU A 248 0.57 -14.63 -6.59
N ILE A 249 0.76 -14.37 -7.89
CA ILE A 249 -0.10 -13.49 -8.69
C ILE A 249 -1.39 -14.24 -9.13
N GLU A 250 -1.26 -15.49 -9.56
CA GLU A 250 -2.36 -16.25 -10.15
C GLU A 250 -3.38 -16.72 -9.11
N SER A 251 -2.95 -17.03 -7.89
CA SER A 251 -3.80 -17.67 -6.90
C SER A 251 -3.54 -17.15 -5.49
N PRO A 252 -4.57 -17.09 -4.63
CA PRO A 252 -4.39 -16.78 -3.23
C PRO A 252 -3.44 -17.75 -2.52
N ILE A 253 -2.87 -17.31 -1.41
CA ILE A 253 -2.21 -18.16 -0.42
C ILE A 253 -3.03 -18.17 0.87
N GLU A 254 -2.94 -19.27 1.59
CA GLU A 254 -3.61 -19.44 2.88
C GLU A 254 -2.62 -19.27 4.00
N LEU A 255 -3.02 -18.53 5.03
CA LEU A 255 -2.19 -18.20 6.18
C LEU A 255 -2.68 -18.92 7.46
N GLY A 256 -3.74 -19.71 7.35
CA GLY A 256 -4.46 -20.31 8.47
C GLY A 256 -5.59 -19.42 8.99
N CYS A 257 -6.42 -19.96 9.89
CA CYS A 257 -7.56 -19.27 10.49
C CYS A 257 -7.12 -17.93 11.10
N MET A 258 -7.91 -16.87 10.93
CA MET A 258 -7.61 -15.51 11.43
C MET A 258 -8.58 -15.01 12.50
N ARG A 259 -9.54 -15.84 12.92
CA ARG A 259 -10.61 -15.45 13.87
C ARG A 259 -10.08 -14.97 15.23
N ASP A 260 -8.90 -15.42 15.62
CA ASP A 260 -8.25 -15.04 16.88
C ASP A 260 -7.53 -13.68 16.80
N ILE A 261 -7.26 -13.17 15.59
CA ILE A 261 -6.51 -11.92 15.38
C ILE A 261 -7.21 -10.89 14.49
N ALA A 262 -8.36 -11.23 13.92
CA ALA A 262 -9.11 -10.37 13.02
C ALA A 262 -10.63 -10.48 13.21
N LYS A 263 -11.33 -9.44 12.78
CA LYS A 263 -12.80 -9.36 12.69
C LYS A 263 -13.21 -8.85 11.32
N VAL A 264 -14.43 -9.19 10.90
CA VAL A 264 -15.05 -8.68 9.68
C VAL A 264 -16.30 -7.90 10.03
N HIS A 265 -16.41 -6.70 9.46
CA HIS A 265 -17.62 -5.90 9.43
C HIS A 265 -18.15 -5.89 8.00
N LYS A 266 -19.33 -6.46 7.78
CA LYS A 266 -19.99 -6.48 6.47
C LYS A 266 -20.84 -5.22 6.30
N GLY A 267 -20.79 -4.64 5.11
CA GLY A 267 -21.56 -3.44 4.78
C GLY A 267 -20.69 -2.33 4.21
N TYR A 268 -21.35 -1.43 3.48
CA TYR A 268 -20.71 -0.26 2.90
C TYR A 268 -20.58 0.85 3.94
N LEU A 269 -19.35 1.30 4.15
CA LEU A 269 -19.01 2.33 5.15
C LEU A 269 -18.89 3.69 4.47
N ASP A 270 -19.98 4.12 3.85
CA ASP A 270 -20.08 5.34 3.03
C ASP A 270 -20.08 6.65 3.84
N GLN A 271 -20.02 6.57 5.17
CA GLN A 271 -19.85 7.70 6.08
C GLN A 271 -18.46 7.71 6.74
N GLY A 272 -17.56 6.82 6.33
CA GLY A 272 -16.28 6.62 7.01
C GLY A 272 -16.44 5.78 8.27
N VAL A 273 -15.37 5.70 9.07
CA VAL A 273 -15.37 4.94 10.34
C VAL A 273 -14.76 5.79 11.44
N HIS A 274 -15.52 5.99 12.51
CA HIS A 274 -15.00 6.53 13.77
C HIS A 274 -14.31 5.41 14.55
N VAL A 275 -13.03 5.61 14.87
CA VAL A 275 -12.22 4.66 15.63
C VAL A 275 -11.95 5.25 17.00
N GLU A 276 -12.35 4.53 18.04
CA GLU A 276 -12.07 4.88 19.43
C GLU A 276 -11.18 3.84 20.08
N MET A 277 -10.23 4.29 20.90
CA MET A 277 -9.41 3.40 21.72
C MET A 277 -9.14 4.00 23.09
N THR A 278 -8.79 3.13 24.03
CA THR A 278 -8.25 3.52 25.33
C THR A 278 -6.77 3.21 25.37
N ILE A 279 -5.97 4.18 25.77
CA ILE A 279 -4.53 4.07 25.94
C ILE A 279 -4.15 4.40 27.38
N ASP A 280 -3.05 3.83 27.84
CA ASP A 280 -2.34 4.25 29.05
C ASP A 280 -1.07 4.99 28.62
N THR A 281 -0.95 6.25 29.01
CA THR A 281 0.27 7.06 28.84
C THR A 281 1.01 7.15 30.18
N TYR A 282 2.33 7.15 30.12
CA TYR A 282 3.21 7.23 31.29
C TYR A 282 4.05 8.51 31.18
N GLU A 283 4.44 9.09 32.31
CA GLU A 283 5.41 10.20 32.32
C GLU A 283 6.72 9.73 31.67
N LYS A 284 7.39 10.66 30.97
CA LYS A 284 8.68 10.39 30.32
C LYS A 284 9.77 10.12 31.33
#